data_AF-A0AAE4BQL2-F1
#
_entry.id   AF-A0AAE4BQL2-F1
#
_cell.length_a   1.000
_cell.length_b   1.000
_cell.length_c   1.000
_cell.angle_alpha   90.00
_cell.angle_beta   90.00
_cell.angle_gamma   90.00
#
_symmetry.space_group_name_H-M   'P 1'
#
loop_
_entity.id
_entity.type
_entity.pdbx_description
1 polymer ?
#
loop_
_entity_poly.entity_id
_entity_poly.type
_entity_poly.pdbx_seq_one_letter_code
_entity_poly.pdbx_strand_id
1 'polypeptide(L)'
;MRRMVGWGVGAALVLALVGCGRAPKAQTLSGDFHALQVLGSGTVLYGEHAGVRRSVDGGRTWAAPDGAGDAMALTRTRDGTVLAGHEVLKVSRDDGRTWTDLGFGNLPGRDLHGFAVDPGRPEVWYANVMGRGVFRTADGQDWTHLSDATAGASVLAAGPQLALYALDAQGLLVSPDGVTWTRRPDAPRGVHLDVHPDSGVLFLAGPDGAFRSTNQGRTWTSLALPEGARLIAVSPQNGDQLIAVGLSGAVYRSANGGGRWQ
;
A
#
# COMPACT_ATOMS: atom_id res chain seq x y z
N MET A 1 -65.22 2.04 -41.75
CA MET A 1 -64.13 2.80 -41.08
C MET A 1 -63.51 1.92 -40.01
N ARG A 2 -62.18 1.68 -40.08
CA ARG A 2 -61.20 1.36 -38.99
C ARG A 2 -61.54 0.23 -37.99
N ARG A 3 -60.66 -0.65 -37.51
CA ARG A 3 -59.27 -1.13 -37.76
C ARG A 3 -58.97 -2.11 -36.58
N MET A 4 -58.13 -3.14 -36.81
CA MET A 4 -57.19 -3.82 -35.87
C MET A 4 -57.79 -4.62 -34.68
N VAL A 5 -57.61 -5.94 -34.56
CA VAL A 5 -56.40 -6.76 -34.19
C VAL A 5 -55.77 -6.36 -32.85
N GLY A 6 -55.71 -7.31 -31.91
CA GLY A 6 -54.87 -7.27 -30.70
C GLY A 6 -54.81 -8.63 -30.00
N TRP A 7 -53.71 -9.35 -30.20
CA TRP A 7 -53.30 -10.58 -29.52
C TRP A 7 -52.55 -10.28 -28.22
N GLY A 8 -52.62 -11.20 -27.23
CA GLY A 8 -51.63 -11.43 -26.17
C GLY A 8 -51.48 -10.31 -25.13
N VAL A 9 -51.21 -10.54 -23.84
CA VAL A 9 -50.18 -11.42 -23.28
C VAL A 9 -50.62 -11.83 -21.87
N GLY A 10 -50.65 -13.14 -21.59
CA GLY A 10 -50.73 -13.64 -20.22
C GLY A 10 -49.41 -13.40 -19.51
N ALA A 11 -49.43 -12.71 -18.38
CA ALA A 11 -48.26 -12.51 -17.54
C ALA A 11 -47.85 -13.83 -16.89
N ALA A 12 -46.83 -14.48 -17.42
CA ALA A 12 -46.11 -15.55 -16.73
C ALA A 12 -45.19 -14.92 -15.68
N LEU A 13 -45.51 -15.12 -14.41
CA LEU A 13 -44.66 -14.75 -13.28
C LEU A 13 -43.45 -15.69 -13.27
N VAL A 14 -42.32 -15.25 -13.80
CA VAL A 14 -41.04 -15.95 -13.64
C VAL A 14 -40.56 -15.68 -12.21
N LEU A 15 -40.77 -16.64 -11.30
CA LEU A 15 -39.98 -16.70 -10.08
C LEU A 15 -38.53 -17.01 -10.49
N ALA A 16 -37.70 -15.99 -10.52
CA ALA A 16 -36.26 -16.19 -10.48
C ALA A 16 -35.91 -16.78 -9.12
N LEU A 17 -35.63 -18.08 -9.10
CA LEU A 17 -34.92 -18.73 -8.00
C LEU A 17 -33.58 -18.01 -7.86
N VAL A 18 -33.48 -17.14 -6.84
CA VAL A 18 -32.20 -16.65 -6.35
C VAL A 18 -31.50 -17.88 -5.79
N GLY A 19 -30.72 -18.54 -6.64
CA GLY A 19 -29.75 -19.52 -6.16
C GLY A 19 -28.86 -18.80 -5.16
N CYS A 20 -28.82 -19.28 -3.93
CA CYS A 20 -27.79 -18.92 -2.97
C CYS A 20 -26.44 -19.37 -3.55
N GLY A 21 -25.88 -18.56 -4.45
CA GLY A 21 -24.50 -18.66 -4.87
C GLY A 21 -23.67 -18.48 -3.62
N ARG A 22 -22.98 -19.54 -3.22
CA ARG A 22 -21.97 -19.49 -2.16
C ARG A 22 -21.09 -18.29 -2.45
N ALA A 23 -21.03 -17.31 -1.53
CA ALA A 23 -20.12 -16.18 -1.70
C ALA A 23 -18.74 -16.73 -2.06
N PRO A 24 -18.06 -16.18 -3.09
CA PRO A 24 -16.74 -16.65 -3.46
C PRO A 24 -15.88 -16.62 -2.20
N LYS A 25 -15.24 -17.75 -1.90
CA LYS A 25 -14.32 -17.86 -0.77
C LYS A 25 -13.28 -16.75 -0.95
N ALA A 26 -13.12 -15.88 0.06
CA ALA A 26 -12.13 -14.82 -0.01
C ALA A 26 -10.79 -15.43 -0.41
N GLN A 27 -10.20 -14.92 -1.50
CA GLN A 27 -8.89 -15.40 -1.93
C GLN A 27 -7.86 -14.99 -0.88
N THR A 28 -7.11 -15.96 -0.39
CA THR A 28 -5.91 -15.72 0.43
C THR A 28 -4.76 -15.34 -0.49
N LEU A 29 -4.01 -14.32 -0.11
CA LEU A 29 -2.79 -13.94 -0.83
C LEU A 29 -1.69 -15.00 -0.67
N SER A 30 -0.68 -14.93 -1.54
CA SER A 30 0.39 -15.92 -1.74
C SER A 30 1.28 -16.20 -0.53
N GLY A 31 1.20 -15.39 0.53
CA GLY A 31 2.13 -15.43 1.67
C GLY A 31 3.40 -14.62 1.45
N ASP A 32 3.63 -14.13 0.23
CA ASP A 32 4.82 -13.35 -0.17
C ASP A 32 4.62 -11.85 0.16
N PHE A 33 4.55 -11.53 1.46
CA PHE A 33 4.07 -10.24 1.94
C PHE A 33 5.13 -9.15 1.92
N HIS A 34 5.01 -8.19 1.00
CA HIS A 34 5.96 -7.10 0.87
C HIS A 34 5.33 -5.71 0.89
N ALA A 35 4.46 -5.41 -0.08
CA ALA A 35 3.82 -4.10 -0.18
C ALA A 35 2.30 -4.22 -0.30
N LEU A 36 1.61 -3.24 0.29
CA LEU A 36 0.17 -3.06 0.16
C LEU A 36 -0.11 -1.57 -0.02
N GLN A 37 -0.85 -1.20 -1.06
CA GLN A 37 -1.17 0.19 -1.33
C GLN A 37 -2.65 0.32 -1.70
N VAL A 38 -3.37 1.20 -1.00
CA VAL A 38 -4.73 1.62 -1.40
C VAL A 38 -4.61 2.81 -2.34
N LEU A 39 -5.22 2.72 -3.53
CA LEU A 39 -5.24 3.82 -4.51
C LEU A 39 -6.49 4.69 -4.40
N GLY A 40 -7.58 4.14 -3.86
CA GLY A 40 -8.91 4.76 -3.77
C GLY A 40 -9.97 3.98 -4.54
N SER A 41 -11.25 4.28 -4.28
CA SER A 41 -12.40 3.66 -4.96
C SER A 41 -12.40 2.12 -4.96
N GLY A 42 -11.89 1.52 -3.88
CA GLY A 42 -11.77 0.06 -3.75
C GLY A 42 -10.60 -0.57 -4.52
N THR A 43 -9.76 0.22 -5.19
CA THR A 43 -8.54 -0.30 -5.85
C THR A 43 -7.41 -0.46 -4.84
N VAL A 44 -6.82 -1.65 -4.84
CA VAL A 44 -5.73 -2.06 -3.94
C VAL A 44 -4.66 -2.76 -4.75
N LEU A 45 -3.41 -2.43 -4.48
CA LEU A 45 -2.25 -3.11 -5.05
C LEU A 45 -1.53 -3.90 -3.96
N TYR A 46 -1.04 -5.08 -4.35
CA TYR A 46 -0.24 -5.97 -3.51
C TYR A 46 1.03 -6.34 -4.26
N GLY A 47 2.17 -5.93 -3.72
CA GLY A 47 3.48 -6.20 -4.33
C GLY A 47 4.09 -7.49 -3.78
N GLU A 48 4.64 -8.30 -4.68
CA GLU A 48 5.33 -9.57 -4.41
C GLU A 48 6.51 -9.75 -5.38
N HIS A 49 7.35 -10.77 -5.17
CA HIS A 49 8.49 -11.04 -6.07
C HIS A 49 8.05 -11.36 -7.51
N ALA A 50 6.83 -11.86 -7.67
CA ALA A 50 6.28 -12.25 -8.96
C ALA A 50 5.65 -11.10 -9.76
N GLY A 51 5.46 -9.92 -9.17
CA GLY A 51 4.70 -8.83 -9.80
C GLY A 51 3.89 -8.01 -8.80
N VAL A 52 3.00 -7.20 -9.36
CA VAL A 52 1.94 -6.54 -8.58
C VAL A 52 0.62 -7.22 -8.89
N ARG A 53 -0.11 -7.61 -7.83
CA ARG A 53 -1.52 -8.01 -7.93
C ARG A 53 -2.41 -6.81 -7.71
N ARG A 54 -3.50 -6.78 -8.47
CA ARG A 54 -4.48 -5.70 -8.41
C ARG A 54 -5.85 -6.23 -8.02
N SER A 55 -6.47 -5.55 -7.06
CA SER A 55 -7.87 -5.71 -6.68
C SER A 55 -8.65 -4.44 -7.01
N VAL A 56 -9.91 -4.59 -7.43
CA VAL A 56 -10.85 -3.48 -7.70
C VAL A 56 -12.08 -3.50 -6.81
N ASP A 57 -12.13 -4.44 -5.86
CA ASP A 57 -13.28 -4.69 -5.00
C ASP A 57 -12.90 -4.63 -3.52
N GLY A 58 -11.87 -3.85 -3.19
CA GLY A 58 -11.38 -3.66 -1.82
C GLY A 58 -10.69 -4.89 -1.26
N GLY A 59 -9.91 -5.60 -2.10
CA GLY A 59 -9.13 -6.77 -1.70
C GLY A 59 -9.95 -8.05 -1.52
N ARG A 60 -11.18 -8.14 -2.06
CA ARG A 60 -11.97 -9.39 -2.01
C ARG A 60 -11.49 -10.40 -3.04
N THR A 61 -11.16 -9.91 -4.24
CA THR A 61 -10.58 -10.71 -5.33
C THR A 61 -9.34 -10.02 -5.89
N TRP A 62 -8.42 -10.81 -6.43
CA TRP A 62 -7.14 -10.35 -6.94
C TRP A 62 -6.88 -10.90 -8.34
N ALA A 63 -6.45 -10.03 -9.25
CA ALA A 63 -5.90 -10.43 -10.53
C ALA A 63 -4.55 -11.17 -10.34
N ALA A 64 -4.13 -11.90 -11.37
CA ALA A 64 -2.78 -12.45 -11.43
C ALA A 64 -1.72 -11.32 -11.41
N PRO A 65 -0.48 -11.63 -11.00
CA PRO A 65 0.61 -10.65 -11.00
C PRO A 65 0.86 -10.09 -12.39
N ASP A 66 1.14 -8.80 -12.47
CA ASP A 66 1.36 -8.08 -13.72
C ASP A 66 2.85 -7.91 -14.07
N GLY A 67 3.11 -7.27 -15.21
CA GLY A 67 4.46 -7.02 -15.74
C GLY A 67 5.33 -6.05 -14.92
N ALA A 68 4.97 -5.72 -13.68
CA ALA A 68 5.81 -4.94 -12.78
C ALA A 68 7.17 -5.60 -12.54
N GLY A 69 7.22 -6.94 -12.48
CA GLY A 69 8.41 -7.69 -12.08
C GLY A 69 8.51 -7.82 -10.56
N ASP A 70 9.71 -8.06 -10.03
CA ASP A 70 9.92 -8.10 -8.58
C ASP A 70 9.56 -6.72 -7.99
N ALA A 71 8.50 -6.62 -7.20
CA ALA A 71 7.91 -5.34 -6.81
C ALA A 71 7.54 -5.35 -5.33
N MET A 72 8.55 -5.45 -4.47
CA MET A 72 8.37 -5.53 -3.02
C MET A 72 8.05 -4.19 -2.33
N ALA A 73 8.18 -3.07 -3.02
CA ALA A 73 7.84 -1.76 -2.50
C ALA A 73 6.92 -1.02 -3.47
N LEU A 74 5.85 -0.43 -2.93
CA LEU A 74 4.86 0.34 -3.68
C LEU A 74 4.61 1.67 -2.98
N THR A 75 4.44 2.73 -3.76
CA THR A 75 3.94 4.01 -3.27
C THR A 75 3.15 4.72 -4.36
N ARG A 76 2.34 5.71 -3.98
CA ARG A 76 1.50 6.49 -4.91
C ARG A 76 1.71 7.97 -4.70
N THR A 77 1.89 8.71 -5.78
CA THR A 77 1.91 10.17 -5.80
C THR A 77 0.48 10.73 -5.66
N ARG A 78 0.38 12.05 -5.40
CA ARG A 78 -0.93 12.73 -5.42
C ARG A 78 -1.56 12.79 -6.82
N ASP A 79 -0.75 12.88 -7.88
CA ASP A 79 -1.23 12.87 -9.27
C ASP A 79 -1.72 11.50 -9.75
N GLY A 80 -1.49 10.45 -8.95
CA GLY A 80 -1.97 9.10 -9.21
C GLY A 80 -1.01 8.16 -9.88
N THR A 81 0.22 8.62 -10.15
CA THR A 81 1.33 7.75 -10.50
C THR A 81 1.63 6.79 -9.35
N VAL A 82 1.73 5.50 -9.66
CA VAL A 82 2.19 4.46 -8.74
C VAL A 82 3.64 4.14 -9.08
N LEU A 83 4.49 4.06 -8.07
CA LEU A 83 5.87 3.61 -8.19
C LEU A 83 5.98 2.20 -7.64
N ALA A 84 6.75 1.36 -8.31
CA ALA A 84 7.15 0.04 -7.85
C ALA A 84 8.67 -0.09 -7.84
N GLY A 85 9.22 -0.76 -6.83
CA GLY A 85 10.59 -1.21 -6.89
C GLY A 85 10.93 -2.35 -5.94
N HIS A 86 12.24 -2.62 -5.83
CA HIS A 86 12.91 -3.87 -5.42
C HIS A 86 13.32 -4.69 -6.66
N GLU A 87 14.58 -4.64 -7.09
CA GLU A 87 15.09 -5.19 -8.36
C GLU A 87 14.42 -4.64 -9.64
N VAL A 88 13.44 -3.74 -9.50
CA VAL A 88 12.89 -2.88 -10.55
C VAL A 88 12.81 -1.42 -10.07
N LEU A 89 12.66 -0.49 -11.03
CA LEU A 89 12.15 0.85 -10.79
C LEU A 89 11.16 1.17 -11.92
N LYS A 90 9.87 1.01 -11.63
CA LYS A 90 8.80 1.18 -12.61
C LYS A 90 7.72 2.14 -12.13
N VAL A 91 7.03 2.74 -13.10
CA VAL A 91 5.87 3.58 -12.84
C VAL A 91 4.64 3.09 -13.58
N SER A 92 3.49 3.22 -12.95
CA SER A 92 2.18 3.07 -13.58
C SER A 92 1.42 4.38 -13.50
N ARG A 93 0.78 4.78 -14.60
CA ARG A 93 -0.08 5.97 -14.69
C ARG A 93 -1.56 5.62 -14.89
N ASP A 94 -1.90 4.35 -14.75
CA ASP A 94 -3.22 3.79 -15.01
C ASP A 94 -3.65 2.82 -13.89
N ASP A 95 -3.36 3.18 -12.64
CA ASP A 95 -3.70 2.43 -11.42
C ASP A 95 -3.17 0.99 -11.38
N GLY A 96 -1.95 0.77 -11.86
CA GLY A 96 -1.32 -0.55 -11.88
C GLY A 96 -1.88 -1.48 -12.94
N ARG A 97 -2.33 -0.96 -14.10
CA ARG A 97 -2.72 -1.81 -15.25
C ARG A 97 -1.54 -2.04 -16.18
N THR A 98 -0.71 -1.02 -16.39
CA THR A 98 0.52 -1.10 -17.17
C THR A 98 1.68 -0.43 -16.43
N TRP A 99 2.89 -0.89 -16.73
CA TRP A 99 4.11 -0.45 -16.08
C TRP A 99 5.14 -0.03 -17.12
N THR A 100 5.77 1.12 -16.89
CA THR A 100 6.89 1.64 -17.66
C THR A 100 8.15 1.52 -16.81
N ASP A 101 9.17 0.86 -17.37
CA ASP A 101 10.49 0.78 -16.75
C ASP A 101 11.21 2.12 -16.89
N LEU A 102 11.73 2.64 -15.78
CA LEU A 102 12.53 3.85 -15.76
C LEU A 102 14.03 3.55 -15.82
N GLY A 103 14.47 2.32 -15.52
CA GLY A 103 15.86 2.04 -15.20
C GLY A 103 16.28 2.68 -13.87
N PHE A 104 17.48 2.35 -13.40
CA PHE A 104 17.96 2.75 -12.07
C PHE A 104 18.76 4.06 -12.05
N GLY A 105 18.95 4.70 -13.21
CA GLY A 105 19.81 5.87 -13.32
C GLY A 105 21.18 5.64 -12.69
N ASN A 106 21.58 6.54 -11.78
CA ASN A 106 22.86 6.48 -11.06
C ASN A 106 22.79 5.78 -9.67
N LEU A 107 21.71 5.06 -9.34
CA LEU A 107 21.62 4.35 -8.06
C LEU A 107 22.75 3.30 -7.91
N PRO A 108 23.39 3.20 -6.72
CA PRO A 108 24.49 2.26 -6.48
C PRO A 108 24.04 0.80 -6.21
N GLY A 109 22.77 0.47 -6.46
CA GLY A 109 22.18 -0.84 -6.22
C GLY A 109 20.72 -0.91 -6.65
N ARG A 110 20.22 -2.13 -6.82
CA ARG A 110 18.84 -2.42 -7.25
C ARG A 110 17.93 -2.90 -6.13
N ASP A 111 18.53 -3.17 -4.96
CA ASP A 111 17.84 -3.70 -3.80
C ASP A 111 17.10 -2.58 -3.04
N LEU A 112 16.01 -2.10 -3.65
CA LEU A 112 15.23 -0.94 -3.23
C LEU A 112 14.07 -1.38 -2.32
N HIS A 113 14.33 -1.55 -1.02
CA HIS A 113 13.33 -2.05 -0.06
C HIS A 113 12.29 -1.01 0.37
N GLY A 114 12.59 0.29 0.24
CA GLY A 114 11.69 1.35 0.68
C GLY A 114 11.57 2.43 -0.37
N PHE A 115 10.34 2.81 -0.71
CA PHE A 115 10.06 3.98 -1.54
C PHE A 115 9.07 4.90 -0.88
N ALA A 116 9.32 6.19 -0.99
CA ALA A 116 8.38 7.21 -0.57
C ALA A 116 8.39 8.38 -1.57
N VAL A 117 7.30 9.12 -1.60
CA VAL A 117 7.17 10.36 -2.38
C VAL A 117 6.83 11.47 -1.41
N ASP A 118 7.45 12.64 -1.57
CA ASP A 118 7.03 13.83 -0.82
C ASP A 118 5.59 14.17 -1.23
N PRO A 119 4.61 14.11 -0.30
CA PRO A 119 3.23 14.38 -0.69
C PRO A 119 3.09 15.80 -1.27
N GLY A 120 3.81 16.78 -0.73
CA GLY A 120 3.75 18.19 -1.15
C GLY A 120 4.49 18.48 -2.46
N ARG A 121 5.35 17.57 -2.92
CA ARG A 121 6.19 17.70 -4.11
C ARG A 121 6.24 16.34 -4.84
N PRO A 122 5.22 16.02 -5.67
CA PRO A 122 5.06 14.68 -6.26
C PRO A 122 6.21 14.25 -7.18
N GLU A 123 7.05 15.18 -7.63
CA GLU A 123 8.29 14.94 -8.37
C GLU A 123 9.45 14.46 -7.48
N VAL A 124 9.41 14.74 -6.16
CA VAL A 124 10.49 14.40 -5.24
C VAL A 124 10.27 13.01 -4.65
N TRP A 125 11.11 12.06 -5.05
CA TRP A 125 11.04 10.67 -4.62
C TRP A 125 12.22 10.30 -3.75
N TYR A 126 12.00 9.33 -2.88
CA TYR A 126 12.99 8.76 -1.99
C TYR A 126 13.04 7.25 -2.18
N ALA A 127 14.24 6.71 -2.26
CA ALA A 127 14.48 5.28 -2.33
C ALA A 127 15.51 4.89 -1.28
N ASN A 128 15.20 3.88 -0.48
CA ASN A 128 16.15 3.26 0.43
C ASN A 128 16.81 2.07 -0.27
N VAL A 129 18.12 2.17 -0.47
CA VAL A 129 18.94 1.09 -1.04
C VAL A 129 19.50 0.28 0.13
N MET A 130 19.22 -1.02 0.17
CA MET A 130 19.69 -1.89 1.24
C MET A 130 21.22 -1.84 1.37
N GLY A 131 21.70 -1.66 2.60
CA GLY A 131 23.13 -1.50 2.93
C GLY A 131 23.74 -0.15 2.54
N ARG A 132 23.00 0.78 1.92
CA ARG A 132 23.52 2.07 1.47
C ARG A 132 22.68 3.29 1.87
N GLY A 133 21.51 3.08 2.47
CA GLY A 133 20.69 4.16 3.02
C GLY A 133 19.80 4.84 1.98
N VAL A 134 19.37 6.05 2.30
CA VAL A 134 18.31 6.76 1.56
C VAL A 134 18.87 7.74 0.54
N PHE A 135 18.27 7.72 -0.64
CA PHE A 135 18.57 8.56 -1.78
C PHE A 135 17.33 9.36 -2.17
N ARG A 136 17.53 10.53 -2.77
CA ARG A 136 16.47 11.41 -3.28
C ARG A 136 16.69 11.71 -4.75
N THR A 137 15.61 11.76 -5.52
CA THR A 137 15.59 12.20 -6.92
C THR A 137 14.42 13.14 -7.19
N ALA A 138 14.47 13.84 -8.33
CA ALA A 138 13.35 14.61 -8.88
C ALA A 138 12.83 14.06 -10.23
N ASP A 139 13.50 13.05 -10.79
CA ASP A 139 13.24 12.54 -12.14
C ASP A 139 13.33 11.01 -12.27
N GLY A 140 13.73 10.32 -11.20
CA GLY A 140 13.94 8.87 -11.21
C GLY A 140 15.28 8.42 -11.78
N GLN A 141 16.14 9.34 -12.24
CA GLN A 141 17.42 9.06 -12.89
C GLN A 141 18.61 9.58 -12.10
N ASP A 142 18.54 10.83 -11.66
CA ASP A 142 19.60 11.50 -10.92
C ASP A 142 19.29 11.46 -9.42
N TRP A 143 19.91 10.49 -8.76
CA TRP A 143 19.76 10.23 -7.32
C TRP A 143 20.91 10.85 -6.54
N THR A 144 20.56 11.55 -5.47
CA THR A 144 21.48 12.13 -4.49
C THR A 144 21.39 11.32 -3.20
N HIS A 145 22.51 10.78 -2.73
CA HIS A 145 22.59 10.16 -1.42
C HIS A 145 22.32 11.18 -0.32
N LEU A 146 21.50 10.83 0.68
CA LEU A 146 21.18 11.71 1.81
C LEU A 146 21.74 11.20 3.15
N SER A 147 21.67 9.90 3.43
CA SER A 147 22.06 9.37 4.74
C SER A 147 22.21 7.84 4.73
N ASP A 148 23.27 7.35 5.39
CA ASP A 148 23.48 5.92 5.65
C ASP A 148 22.62 5.40 6.83
N ALA A 149 21.97 6.31 7.59
CA ALA A 149 21.27 5.95 8.83
C ALA A 149 20.11 4.95 8.64
N THR A 150 19.62 4.81 7.41
CA THR A 150 18.54 3.88 7.03
C THR A 150 19.05 2.67 6.25
N ALA A 151 20.37 2.39 6.26
CA ALA A 151 20.96 1.28 5.50
C ALA A 151 20.35 -0.10 5.82
N GLY A 152 19.81 -0.30 7.03
CA GLY A 152 19.11 -1.53 7.42
C GLY A 152 17.58 -1.47 7.30
N ALA A 153 17.01 -0.38 6.78
CA ALA A 153 15.57 -0.21 6.71
C ALA A 153 14.95 -0.97 5.53
N SER A 154 13.86 -1.67 5.81
CA SER A 154 13.10 -2.44 4.82
C SER A 154 11.79 -1.78 4.41
N VAL A 155 11.45 -0.62 5.00
CA VAL A 155 10.27 0.16 4.67
C VAL A 155 10.64 1.63 4.72
N LEU A 156 10.11 2.41 3.79
CA LEU A 156 10.17 3.87 3.79
C LEU A 156 8.77 4.41 3.51
N ALA A 157 8.35 5.44 4.24
CA ALA A 157 7.07 6.11 4.03
C ALA A 157 7.22 7.61 4.27
N ALA A 158 6.33 8.41 3.67
CA ALA A 158 6.30 9.86 3.83
C ALA A 158 4.91 10.34 4.26
N GLY A 159 4.91 11.29 5.18
CA GLY A 159 3.73 12.02 5.62
C GLY A 159 3.75 13.49 5.19
N PRO A 160 2.83 14.31 5.71
CA PRO A 160 2.76 15.73 5.38
C PRO A 160 4.05 16.45 5.77
N GLN A 161 4.38 17.53 5.03
CA GLN A 161 5.54 18.40 5.30
C GLN A 161 6.88 17.64 5.29
N LEU A 162 6.97 16.57 4.48
CA LEU A 162 8.15 15.69 4.36
C LEU A 162 8.54 14.97 5.67
N ALA A 163 7.60 14.67 6.57
CA ALA A 163 7.91 13.74 7.64
C ALA A 163 8.20 12.34 7.04
N LEU A 164 9.46 11.93 7.01
CA LEU A 164 9.90 10.63 6.54
C LEU A 164 10.00 9.64 7.69
N TYR A 165 9.64 8.39 7.39
CA TYR A 165 9.64 7.28 8.33
C TYR A 165 10.32 6.08 7.70
N ALA A 166 11.22 5.45 8.45
CA ALA A 166 11.89 4.23 8.03
C ALA A 166 11.73 3.16 9.11
N LEU A 167 11.57 1.91 8.69
CA LEU A 167 11.45 0.77 9.61
C LEU A 167 12.59 -0.20 9.36
N ASP A 168 13.38 -0.47 10.38
CA ASP A 168 14.43 -1.49 10.36
C ASP A 168 14.20 -2.54 11.46
N ALA A 169 15.11 -3.51 11.56
CA ALA A 169 15.05 -4.57 12.57
C ALA A 169 15.10 -4.05 14.02
N GLN A 170 15.56 -2.81 14.25
CA GLN A 170 15.62 -2.16 15.55
C GLN A 170 14.43 -1.22 15.80
N GLY A 171 13.49 -1.09 14.84
CA GLY A 171 12.26 -0.32 14.98
C GLY A 171 12.20 0.95 14.12
N LEU A 172 11.34 1.88 14.52
CA LEU A 172 10.99 3.07 13.74
C LEU A 172 12.04 4.18 13.86
N LEU A 173 12.46 4.72 12.72
CA LEU A 173 13.18 5.98 12.60
C LEU A 173 12.28 7.04 11.96
N VAL A 174 12.49 8.30 12.36
CA VAL A 174 11.76 9.46 11.82
C VAL A 174 12.77 10.54 11.41
N SER A 175 12.52 11.19 10.28
CA SER A 175 13.33 12.29 9.79
C SER A 175 12.46 13.41 9.21
N PRO A 176 12.80 14.69 9.42
CA PRO A 176 12.12 15.81 8.77
C PRO A 176 12.66 16.14 7.37
N ASP A 177 13.81 15.57 6.98
CA ASP A 177 14.55 16.00 5.78
C ASP A 177 15.22 14.86 4.99
N GLY A 178 15.22 13.64 5.53
CA GLY A 178 15.89 12.46 4.98
C GLY A 178 17.38 12.40 5.29
N VAL A 179 17.94 13.40 5.96
CA VAL A 179 19.36 13.51 6.32
C VAL A 179 19.56 13.12 7.78
N THR A 180 18.79 13.74 8.68
CA THR A 180 18.91 13.51 10.13
C THR A 180 17.78 12.59 10.59
N TRP A 181 18.14 11.45 11.17
CA TRP A 181 17.20 10.42 11.60
C TRP A 181 17.21 10.24 13.11
N THR A 182 16.02 10.14 13.71
CA THR A 182 15.85 9.89 15.15
C THR A 182 15.04 8.63 15.37
N ARG A 183 15.57 7.69 16.16
CA ARG A 183 14.85 6.47 16.54
C ARG A 183 13.71 6.77 17.52
N ARG A 184 12.60 6.03 17.41
CA ARG A 184 11.49 6.03 18.36
C ARG A 184 11.59 4.76 19.22
N PRO A 185 12.23 4.82 20.41
CA PRO A 185 12.52 3.62 21.21
C PRO A 185 11.24 2.94 21.72
N ASP A 186 10.17 3.70 21.93
CA ASP A 186 8.89 3.20 22.44
C ASP A 186 7.91 2.78 21.31
N ALA A 187 8.37 2.78 20.05
CA ALA A 187 7.53 2.27 18.96
C ALA A 187 7.37 0.75 19.09
N PRO A 188 6.14 0.21 18.93
CA PRO A 188 5.89 -1.22 18.89
C PRO A 188 6.73 -1.92 17.82
N ARG A 189 6.93 -3.23 17.96
CA ARG A 189 7.56 -4.03 16.92
C ARG A 189 6.65 -4.11 15.71
N GLY A 190 7.16 -3.65 14.57
CA GLY A 190 6.48 -3.71 13.29
C GLY A 190 7.37 -4.31 12.22
N VAL A 191 6.74 -4.71 11.12
CA VAL A 191 7.36 -5.22 9.91
C VAL A 191 6.84 -4.51 8.66
N HIS A 192 5.76 -3.74 8.79
CA HIS A 192 5.21 -2.89 7.73
C HIS A 192 4.65 -1.61 8.33
N LEU A 193 4.77 -0.50 7.60
CA LEU A 193 4.33 0.83 8.00
C LEU A 193 3.66 1.52 6.82
N ASP A 194 2.51 2.15 7.07
CA ASP A 194 1.90 3.10 6.13
C ASP A 194 1.54 4.40 6.85
N VAL A 195 1.50 5.51 6.10
CA VAL A 195 1.30 6.86 6.62
C VAL A 195 0.27 7.57 5.76
N HIS A 196 -0.78 8.08 6.40
CA HIS A 196 -1.76 8.88 5.68
C HIS A 196 -1.12 10.19 5.20
N PRO A 197 -1.16 10.51 3.88
CA PRO A 197 -0.35 11.58 3.31
C PRO A 197 -0.75 13.00 3.78
N ASP A 198 -2.01 13.21 4.16
CA ASP A 198 -2.49 14.51 4.64
C ASP A 198 -2.46 14.66 6.17
N SER A 199 -3.06 13.71 6.89
CA SER A 199 -3.14 13.77 8.36
C SER A 199 -1.86 13.36 9.09
N GLY A 200 -0.95 12.63 8.42
CA GLY A 200 0.26 12.11 9.04
C GLY A 200 0.00 11.05 10.12
N VAL A 201 -1.18 10.42 10.12
CA VAL A 201 -1.46 9.27 10.99
C VAL A 201 -0.66 8.07 10.50
N LEU A 202 0.09 7.44 11.40
CA LEU A 202 0.88 6.24 11.14
C LEU A 202 0.07 5.00 11.49
N PHE A 203 0.21 3.98 10.65
CA PHE A 203 -0.29 2.64 10.88
C PHE A 203 0.88 1.66 10.77
N LEU A 204 1.13 0.91 11.85
CA LEU A 204 2.21 -0.06 11.94
C LEU A 204 1.60 -1.45 12.10
N ALA A 205 2.06 -2.41 11.30
CA ALA A 205 1.66 -3.81 11.38
C ALA A 205 2.87 -4.67 11.80
N GLY A 206 2.65 -5.66 12.66
CA GLY A 206 3.68 -6.57 13.13
C GLY A 206 3.15 -7.82 13.82
N PRO A 207 4.07 -8.67 14.33
CA PRO A 207 3.72 -9.90 15.03
C PRO A 207 2.76 -9.70 16.21
N ASP A 208 2.86 -8.53 16.87
CA ASP A 208 2.05 -8.18 18.04
C ASP A 208 0.72 -7.48 17.66
N GLY A 209 0.35 -7.48 16.38
CA GLY A 209 -0.87 -6.88 15.86
C GLY A 209 -0.61 -5.60 15.05
N ALA A 210 -1.64 -4.76 14.96
CA ALA A 210 -1.55 -3.46 14.29
C ALA A 210 -1.71 -2.32 15.29
N PHE A 211 -1.04 -1.20 15.03
CA PHE A 211 -0.96 -0.05 15.91
C PHE A 211 -1.16 1.24 15.13
N ARG A 212 -1.73 2.25 15.78
CA ARG A 212 -1.98 3.58 15.22
C ARG A 212 -1.28 4.64 16.06
N SER A 213 -0.67 5.62 15.41
CA SER A 213 -0.07 6.79 16.05
C SER A 213 -0.52 8.08 15.34
N THR A 214 -0.85 9.11 16.12
CA THR A 214 -1.21 10.45 15.61
C THR A 214 -0.15 11.51 15.91
N ASN A 215 1.01 11.11 16.42
CA ASN A 215 2.05 12.03 16.88
C ASN A 215 3.46 11.59 16.44
N GLN A 216 3.59 11.17 15.18
CA GLN A 216 4.86 10.79 14.54
C GLN A 216 5.60 9.66 15.28
N GLY A 217 4.84 8.67 15.76
CA GLY A 217 5.35 7.45 16.36
C GLY A 217 5.82 7.60 17.81
N ARG A 218 5.45 8.69 18.51
CA ARG A 218 5.79 8.89 19.93
C ARG A 218 4.92 8.04 20.85
N THR A 219 3.64 7.88 20.54
CA THR A 219 2.71 7.04 21.31
C THR A 219 1.78 6.28 20.39
N TRP A 220 1.36 5.08 20.81
CA TRP A 220 0.62 4.15 19.97
C TRP A 220 -0.64 3.65 20.65
N THR A 221 -1.67 3.37 19.84
CA THR A 221 -2.90 2.70 20.25
C THR A 221 -3.03 1.41 19.44
N SER A 222 -3.25 0.29 20.12
CA SER A 222 -3.50 -1.00 19.44
C SER A 222 -4.82 -0.97 18.69
N LEU A 223 -4.83 -1.57 17.49
CA LEU A 223 -6.00 -1.77 16.66
C LEU A 223 -6.58 -3.17 16.89
N ALA A 224 -7.90 -3.30 16.76
CA ALA A 224 -8.62 -4.54 17.09
C ALA A 224 -8.58 -5.58 15.95
N LEU A 225 -7.39 -5.85 15.41
CA LEU A 225 -7.24 -6.83 14.33
C LEU A 225 -7.33 -8.26 14.91
N PRO A 226 -8.22 -9.14 14.38
CA PRO A 226 -8.48 -10.45 14.98
C PRO A 226 -7.29 -11.43 14.98
N GLU A 227 -6.42 -11.30 13.97
CA GLU A 227 -5.22 -12.11 13.78
C GLU A 227 -4.08 -11.13 13.44
N GLY A 228 -2.86 -11.37 13.94
CA GLY A 228 -1.72 -10.46 13.77
C GLY A 228 -1.54 -9.96 12.32
N ALA A 229 -1.08 -8.72 12.18
CA ALA A 229 -0.97 -8.05 10.89
C ALA A 229 0.41 -8.26 10.28
N ARG A 230 0.46 -8.58 8.99
CA ARG A 230 1.72 -8.53 8.22
C ARG A 230 1.83 -7.26 7.40
N LEU A 231 0.75 -6.85 6.75
CA LEU A 231 0.65 -5.62 5.98
C LEU A 231 -0.53 -4.78 6.48
N ILE A 232 -0.42 -3.46 6.35
CA ILE A 232 -1.50 -2.52 6.62
C ILE A 232 -1.36 -1.32 5.68
N ALA A 233 -2.46 -0.89 5.10
CA ALA A 233 -2.51 0.26 4.22
C ALA A 233 -3.74 1.12 4.53
N VAL A 234 -3.56 2.43 4.49
CA VAL A 234 -4.61 3.44 4.68
C VAL A 234 -5.01 4.04 3.34
N SER A 235 -6.31 4.29 3.14
CA SER A 235 -6.76 5.03 1.97
C SER A 235 -6.27 6.48 2.05
N PRO A 236 -5.61 7.00 1.00
CA PRO A 236 -5.19 8.40 0.97
C PRO A 236 -6.37 9.36 0.85
N GLN A 237 -7.57 8.90 0.47
CA GLN A 237 -8.78 9.72 0.39
C GLN A 237 -9.60 9.69 1.68
N ASN A 238 -9.40 8.70 2.54
CA ASN A 238 -10.14 8.54 3.79
C ASN A 238 -9.33 7.77 4.83
N GLY A 239 -8.80 8.48 5.83
CA GLY A 239 -8.00 7.89 6.90
C GLY A 239 -8.70 6.88 7.82
N ASP A 240 -10.02 6.73 7.72
CA ASP A 240 -10.76 5.69 8.44
C ASP A 240 -10.85 4.37 7.66
N GLN A 241 -10.58 4.40 6.35
CA GLN A 241 -10.57 3.21 5.51
C GLN A 241 -9.18 2.57 5.50
N LEU A 242 -9.10 1.37 6.07
CA LEU A 242 -7.87 0.59 6.16
C LEU A 242 -8.06 -0.78 5.52
N ILE A 243 -6.97 -1.30 4.98
CA ILE A 243 -6.84 -2.70 4.60
C ILE A 243 -5.66 -3.28 5.35
N ALA A 244 -5.83 -4.46 5.92
CA ALA A 244 -4.75 -5.21 6.53
C ALA A 244 -4.70 -6.62 5.95
N VAL A 245 -3.53 -7.22 5.93
CA VAL A 245 -3.34 -8.61 5.53
C VAL A 245 -2.68 -9.35 6.70
N GLY A 246 -3.35 -10.41 7.16
CA GLY A 246 -2.83 -11.28 8.22
C GLY A 246 -1.84 -12.32 7.70
N LEU A 247 -1.14 -13.00 8.60
CA LEU A 247 -0.14 -14.04 8.26
C LEU A 247 -0.73 -15.20 7.44
N SER A 248 -2.02 -15.51 7.62
CA SER A 248 -2.75 -16.52 6.85
C SER A 248 -3.04 -16.10 5.39
N GLY A 249 -2.71 -14.86 5.01
CA GLY A 249 -3.09 -14.26 3.73
C GLY A 249 -4.52 -13.73 3.70
N ALA A 250 -5.24 -13.78 4.83
CA ALA A 250 -6.56 -13.20 4.98
C ALA A 250 -6.50 -11.66 4.87
N VAL A 251 -7.42 -11.10 4.09
CA VAL A 251 -7.55 -9.65 3.91
C VAL A 251 -8.68 -9.14 4.79
N TYR A 252 -8.36 -8.15 5.62
CA TYR A 252 -9.27 -7.50 6.54
C TYR A 252 -9.48 -6.04 6.13
N ARG A 253 -10.72 -5.56 6.25
CA ARG A 253 -11.07 -4.15 5.99
C ARG A 253 -11.61 -3.49 7.24
N SER A 254 -11.22 -2.24 7.45
CA SER A 254 -11.84 -1.36 8.44
C SER A 254 -12.41 -0.13 7.73
N ALA A 255 -13.54 0.36 8.21
CA ALA A 255 -14.15 1.63 7.80
C ALA A 255 -14.20 2.67 8.92
N ASN A 256 -13.55 2.40 10.06
CA ASN A 256 -13.56 3.25 11.26
C ASN A 256 -12.18 3.35 11.93
N GLY A 257 -11.12 3.47 11.12
CA GLY A 257 -9.77 3.74 11.61
C GLY A 257 -9.13 2.60 12.40
N GLY A 258 -9.59 1.36 12.18
CA GLY A 258 -9.06 0.14 12.79
C GLY A 258 -9.76 -0.27 14.09
N GLY A 259 -10.88 0.39 14.42
CA GLY A 259 -11.70 0.03 15.58
C GLY A 259 -12.46 -1.29 15.41
N ARG A 260 -12.83 -1.66 14.17
CA ARG A 260 -13.45 -2.95 13.82
C ARG A 260 -13.03 -3.40 12.41
N TRP A 261 -12.95 -4.70 12.22
CA TRP A 261 -12.50 -5.31 10.96
C TRP A 261 -13.51 -6.33 10.41
N GLN A 262 -13.57 -6.46 9.08
CA GLN A 262 -14.42 -7.38 8.31
C GLN A 262 -13.63 -8.10 7.22
#